data_AF-A0A9X2FLC2-F1
#
_entry.id   AF-A0A9X2FLC2-F1
#
_cell.length_a   1.000
_cell.length_b   1.000
_cell.length_c   1.000
_cell.angle_alpha   90.00
_cell.angle_beta   90.00
_cell.angle_gamma   90.00
#
_symmetry.space_group_name_H-M   'P 1'
#
loop_
_entity.id
_entity.type
_entity.pdbx_description
1 polymer ?
#
loop_
_entity_poly.entity_id
_entity_poly.type
_entity_poly.pdbx_seq_one_letter_code
_entity_poly.pdbx_strand_id
1 'polypeptide(L)'
;MDKKQFEQEMYTEAYKIARYLKDTKQDLIFFKTIQQRGKDIFKSTAALGLTITGLSIELNLRLVKLVIKYGINIIDIVIDILEGKATGIKLTVESNKK
;
A
#
# COMPACT_ATOMS: atom_id res chain seq x y z
N MET A 1 -8.27 2.55 20.00
CA MET A 1 -8.89 2.25 18.69
C MET A 1 -9.28 0.78 18.69
N ASP A 2 -10.51 0.45 18.30
CA ASP A 2 -10.97 -0.93 18.17
C ASP A 2 -10.18 -1.63 17.05
N LYS A 3 -9.80 -2.90 17.24
CA LYS A 3 -9.05 -3.72 16.28
C LYS A 3 -9.74 -3.73 14.91
N LYS A 4 -11.07 -3.82 14.87
CA LYS A 4 -11.84 -3.82 13.61
C LYS A 4 -11.73 -2.48 12.88
N GLN A 5 -11.73 -1.38 13.62
CA GLN A 5 -11.62 -0.03 13.05
C GLN A 5 -10.22 0.22 12.49
N PHE A 6 -9.18 -0.27 13.18
CA PHE A 6 -7.80 -0.20 12.69
C PHE A 6 -7.59 -0.98 11.39
N GLU A 7 -8.11 -2.20 11.31
CA GLU A 7 -8.03 -3.03 10.10
C GLU A 7 -8.75 -2.36 8.93
N GLN A 8 -9.94 -1.80 9.15
CA GLN A 8 -10.69 -1.10 8.12
C GLN A 8 -9.97 0.17 7.62
N GLU A 9 -9.31 0.91 8.52
CA GLU A 9 -8.48 2.06 8.15
C GLU A 9 -7.29 1.64 7.29
N MET A 10 -6.58 0.58 7.68
CA MET A 10 -5.45 0.03 6.94
C MET A 10 -5.86 -0.34 5.50
N TYR A 11 -6.98 -1.03 5.33
CA TYR A 11 -7.51 -1.40 4.02
C TYR A 11 -7.92 -0.19 3.18
N THR A 12 -8.51 0.83 3.81
CA THR A 12 -8.87 2.09 3.14
C THR A 12 -7.64 2.82 2.61
N GLU A 13 -6.59 2.91 3.42
CA GLU A 13 -5.32 3.52 3.01
C GLU A 13 -4.62 2.70 1.93
N ALA A 14 -4.62 1.37 2.03
CA ALA A 14 -4.09 0.50 0.98
C ALA A 14 -4.80 0.71 -0.36
N TYR A 15 -6.13 0.87 -0.36
CA TYR A 15 -6.90 1.15 -1.56
C TYR A 15 -6.55 2.50 -2.18
N LYS A 16 -6.38 3.55 -1.36
CA LYS A 16 -5.93 4.88 -1.83
C LYS A 16 -4.56 4.80 -2.50
N ILE A 17 -3.63 4.03 -1.93
CA ILE A 17 -2.29 3.83 -2.51
C ILE A 17 -2.37 3.05 -3.81
N ALA A 18 -3.10 1.94 -3.84
CA ALA A 18 -3.26 1.14 -5.05
C ALA A 18 -3.89 1.97 -6.19
N ARG A 19 -4.90 2.78 -5.87
CA ARG A 19 -5.50 3.72 -6.83
C ARG A 19 -4.49 4.77 -7.30
N TYR A 20 -3.75 5.41 -6.39
CA TYR A 20 -2.72 6.38 -6.76
C TYR A 20 -1.65 5.76 -7.67
N LEU A 21 -1.21 4.53 -7.38
CA LEU A 21 -0.26 3.77 -8.20
C LEU A 21 -0.79 3.56 -9.63
N LYS A 22 -2.07 3.20 -9.78
CA LYS A 22 -2.73 3.06 -11.09
C LYS A 22 -2.88 4.39 -11.81
N ASP A 23 -3.42 5.41 -11.12
CA ASP A 23 -3.70 6.74 -11.68
C ASP A 23 -2.40 7.41 -12.18
N THR A 24 -1.29 7.18 -11.48
CA THR A 24 0.03 7.72 -11.85
C THR A 24 0.88 6.77 -12.71
N LYS A 25 0.35 5.60 -13.11
CA LYS A 25 1.05 4.57 -13.90
C LYS A 25 2.38 4.10 -13.27
N GLN A 26 2.43 4.08 -11.95
CA GLN A 26 3.59 3.67 -11.15
C GLN A 26 3.47 2.24 -10.60
N ASP A 27 2.33 1.58 -10.82
CA ASP A 27 2.04 0.21 -10.39
C ASP A 27 3.08 -0.81 -10.91
N LEU A 28 3.49 -0.72 -12.18
CA LEU A 28 4.51 -1.59 -12.75
C LEU A 28 5.88 -1.44 -12.06
N ILE A 29 6.29 -0.20 -11.76
CA ILE A 29 7.57 0.09 -11.10
C ILE A 29 7.54 -0.39 -9.65
N PHE A 30 6.40 -0.18 -8.99
CA PHE A 30 6.15 -0.71 -7.66
C PHE A 30 6.33 -2.23 -7.65
N PHE A 31 5.60 -2.97 -8.50
CA PHE A 31 5.73 -4.43 -8.59
C PHE A 31 7.14 -4.90 -8.88
N LYS A 32 7.81 -4.31 -9.88
CA LYS A 32 9.20 -4.65 -10.20
C LYS A 32 10.12 -4.47 -9.00
N THR A 33 9.93 -3.40 -8.24
CA THR A 33 10.78 -3.15 -7.07
C THR A 33 10.51 -4.15 -5.95
N ILE A 34 9.25 -4.47 -5.67
CA ILE A 34 8.90 -5.53 -4.72
C ILE A 34 9.49 -6.87 -5.15
N GLN A 35 9.41 -7.22 -6.43
CA GLN A 35 9.95 -8.47 -6.96
C GLN A 35 11.48 -8.53 -6.86
N GLN A 36 12.17 -7.44 -7.20
CA GLN A 36 13.63 -7.38 -7.21
C GLN A 36 14.26 -7.35 -5.82
N ARG A 37 13.65 -6.62 -4.88
CA ARG A 37 14.23 -6.34 -3.55
C ARG A 37 13.49 -7.05 -2.42
N GLY A 38 12.39 -7.73 -2.73
CA GLY A 38 11.47 -8.28 -1.75
C GLY A 38 10.77 -7.20 -0.94
N LYS A 39 9.97 -7.64 0.03
CA LYS A 39 9.36 -6.75 1.03
C LYS A 39 10.40 -6.18 2.01
N ASP A 40 11.63 -6.71 2.01
CA ASP A 40 12.70 -6.30 2.91
C ASP A 40 13.12 -4.83 2.74
N ILE A 41 12.85 -4.24 1.57
CA ILE A 41 13.02 -2.80 1.33
C ILE A 41 12.20 -1.94 2.32
N PHE A 42 11.10 -2.46 2.88
CA PHE A 42 10.28 -1.77 3.87
C PHE A 42 10.66 -2.10 5.32
N LYS A 43 11.57 -3.05 5.57
CA LYS A 43 11.96 -3.46 6.94
C LYS A 43 12.96 -2.51 7.58
N SER A 44 13.71 -1.75 6.80
CA SER A 44 14.61 -0.72 7.31
C SER A 44 14.01 0.65 7.08
N THR A 45 13.67 1.36 8.16
CA THR A 45 13.26 2.77 8.12
C THR A 45 14.29 3.67 7.43
N ALA A 46 15.57 3.27 7.40
CA ALA A 46 16.60 3.93 6.61
C ALA A 46 16.55 3.57 5.11
N ALA A 47 16.19 2.32 4.75
CA ALA A 47 15.95 1.91 3.36
C ALA A 47 14.68 2.53 2.76
N LEU A 48 13.71 2.87 3.62
CA LEU A 48 12.50 3.63 3.26
C LEU A 48 12.80 5.08 2.83
N GLY A 49 13.92 5.65 3.29
CA GLY A 49 14.44 6.95 2.81
C GLY A 49 15.13 6.86 1.45
N LEU A 50 15.53 5.66 1.02
CA LEU A 50 16.21 5.43 -0.25
C LEU A 50 15.22 4.89 -1.28
N THR A 51 14.54 5.86 -1.92
CA THR A 51 14.02 5.80 -3.28
C THR A 51 13.77 4.37 -3.79
N ILE A 52 12.53 3.91 -3.73
CA ILE A 52 12.05 2.96 -4.72
C ILE A 52 12.30 3.64 -6.07
N THR A 53 13.39 3.27 -6.74
CA THR A 53 13.89 3.98 -7.92
C THR A 53 12.81 3.93 -9.00
N GLY A 54 12.32 5.10 -9.41
CA GLY A 54 11.20 5.22 -10.35
C GLY A 54 9.82 5.46 -9.71
N LEU A 55 9.70 5.47 -8.37
CA LEU A 55 8.52 6.02 -7.69
C LEU A 55 8.70 7.50 -7.34
N SER A 56 7.61 8.25 -7.33
CA SER A 56 7.58 9.63 -6.87
C SER A 56 7.96 9.72 -5.39
N ILE A 57 8.63 10.82 -5.02
CA ILE A 57 9.02 11.08 -3.61
C ILE A 57 7.77 11.10 -2.71
N GLU A 58 6.67 11.68 -3.20
CA GLU A 58 5.40 11.72 -2.49
C GLU A 58 4.89 10.31 -2.16
N LEU A 59 4.88 9.41 -3.14
CA LEU A 59 4.43 8.04 -2.96
C LEU A 59 5.34 7.26 -2.01
N ASN A 60 6.66 7.43 -2.14
CA ASN A 60 7.63 6.87 -1.20
C ASN A 60 7.28 7.31 0.23
N LEU A 61 7.15 8.60 0.50
CA LEU A 61 6.81 9.13 1.83
C LEU A 61 5.47 8.62 2.36
N ARG A 62 4.45 8.49 1.49
CA ARG A 62 3.16 7.89 1.87
C ARG A 62 3.32 6.43 2.28
N LEU A 63 4.04 5.63 1.49
CA LEU A 63 4.32 4.22 1.81
C LEU A 63 5.11 4.07 3.13
N VAL A 64 6.13 4.92 3.35
CA VAL A 64 6.89 4.95 4.61
C VAL A 64 5.97 5.16 5.80
N LYS A 65 5.12 6.20 5.76
CA LYS A 65 4.19 6.52 6.84
C LYS A 65 3.25 5.35 7.14
N LEU A 66 2.75 4.72 6.08
CA LEU A 66 1.84 3.59 6.18
C LEU A 66 2.52 2.35 6.76
N VAL A 67 3.76 2.05 6.38
CA VAL A 67 4.53 0.94 6.95
C VAL A 67 4.85 1.18 8.42
N ILE A 68 5.21 2.41 8.81
CA ILE A 68 5.43 2.77 10.22
C ILE A 68 4.15 2.57 11.04
N LYS A 69 2.99 2.92 10.47
CA LYS A 69 1.70 2.84 11.18
C LYS A 69 1.12 1.42 11.24
N TYR A 70 1.20 0.67 10.15
CA TYR A 70 0.47 -0.60 9.96
C TYR A 70 1.40 -1.82 9.83
N GLY A 71 2.72 -1.62 9.85
CA GLY A 71 3.69 -2.66 9.53
C GLY A 71 3.71 -2.99 8.03
N ILE A 72 4.46 -4.04 7.69
CA ILE A 72 4.68 -4.45 6.30
C ILE A 72 3.44 -5.04 5.63
N ASN A 73 2.46 -5.48 6.43
CA ASN A 73 1.22 -6.10 5.95
C ASN A 73 0.41 -5.18 5.01
N ILE A 74 0.53 -3.86 5.15
CA ILE A 74 -0.15 -2.93 4.24
C ILE A 74 0.36 -3.05 2.79
N ILE A 75 1.63 -3.43 2.61
CA ILE A 75 2.22 -3.65 1.28
C ILE A 75 1.58 -4.87 0.61
N ASP A 76 1.29 -5.91 1.39
CA ASP A 76 0.64 -7.14 0.91
C ASP A 76 -0.77 -6.84 0.43
N ILE A 77 -1.50 -6.06 1.21
CA ILE A 77 -2.84 -5.61 0.86
C ILE A 77 -2.81 -4.75 -0.41
N VAL A 78 -1.84 -3.84 -0.55
CA VAL A 78 -1.69 -3.02 -1.77
C VAL A 78 -1.44 -3.92 -2.99
N ILE A 79 -0.57 -4.93 -2.87
CA ILE A 79 -0.29 -5.91 -3.92
C ILE A 79 -1.57 -6.68 -4.29
N ASP A 80 -2.28 -7.23 -3.30
CA ASP A 80 -3.52 -7.98 -3.52
C ASP A 80 -4.59 -7.13 -4.21
N ILE A 81 -4.72 -5.85 -3.85
CA ILE A 81 -5.64 -4.92 -4.52
C ILE A 81 -5.22 -4.69 -5.97
N LEU A 82 -3.93 -4.45 -6.23
CA LEU A 82 -3.42 -4.18 -7.58
C LEU A 82 -3.50 -5.42 -8.50
N GLU A 83 -3.39 -6.62 -7.94
CA GLU A 83 -3.56 -7.89 -8.65
C GLU A 83 -5.01 -8.35 -8.77
N GLY A 84 -5.97 -7.62 -8.17
CA GLY A 84 -7.38 -8.01 -8.14
C GLY A 84 -7.67 -9.23 -7.27
N LYS A 85 -6.74 -9.62 -6.39
CA LYS A 85 -6.84 -10.77 -5.47
C LYS A 85 -7.44 -10.43 -4.12
N ALA A 86 -7.57 -9.13 -3.80
CA ALA A 86 -8.15 -8.65 -2.55
C ALA A 86 -9.62 -9.11 -2.43
N THR A 87 -9.80 -10.30 -1.87
CA THR A 87 -11.09 -10.93 -1.62
C THR A 87 -11.42 -10.70 -0.15
N GLY A 88 -12.35 -9.78 0.13
CA GLY A 88 -12.85 -9.60 1.49
C GLY A 88 -12.59 -8.26 2.17
N ILE A 89 -12.01 -7.25 1.49
CA ILE A 89 -12.37 -5.88 1.84
C ILE A 89 -13.82 -5.71 1.38
N LYS A 90 -14.74 -6.05 2.28
CA LYS A 90 -16.06 -5.41 2.41
C LYS A 90 -16.20 -4.23 1.43
N LEU A 91 -16.84 -4.50 0.29
CA LEU A 91 -17.43 -3.53 -0.65
C LEU A 91 -18.35 -2.50 0.04
N THR A 92 -18.53 -2.59 1.36
CA THR A 92 -19.27 -1.66 2.21
C THR A 92 -18.71 -0.24 2.22
N VAL A 93 -17.46 0.01 1.79
CA VAL A 93 -17.00 1.40 1.61
C VAL A 93 -17.70 2.07 0.41
N GLU A 94 -18.16 1.29 -0.59
CA GLU A 94 -19.01 1.79 -1.68
C GLU A 94 -20.51 1.63 -1.40
N SER A 95 -20.93 0.64 -0.60
CA SER A 95 -22.36 0.43 -0.29
C SER A 95 -22.94 1.40 0.76
N ASN A 96 -22.12 2.12 1.53
CA ASN A 96 -22.60 3.10 2.54
C ASN A 96 -22.74 4.54 2.01
N LYS A 97 -22.84 4.72 0.68
CA LYS A 97 -23.12 6.01 0.03
C LYS A 97 -24.43 6.01 -0.79
N LYS A 98 -25.36 5.08 -0.54
CA LYS A 98 -26.71 5.14 -1.09
C LYS A 98 -27.72 5.49 -0.01
#